data_AF-A0A1F6V2T9-F1
#
_entry.id   AF-A0A1F6V2T9-F1
#
_cell.length_a   1.000
_cell.length_b   1.000
_cell.length_c   1.000
_cell.angle_alpha   90.00
_cell.angle_beta   90.00
_cell.angle_gamma   90.00
#
_symmetry.space_group_name_H-M   'P 1'
#
loop_
_entity.id
_entity.type
_entity.pdbx_description
1 polymer ?
#
loop_
_entity_poly.entity_id
_entity_poly.type
_entity_poly.pdbx_seq_one_letter_code
_entity_poly.pdbx_strand_id
1 'polypeptide(L)'
;MTKINPKQQKIIGIFLERGVISSSDAHDAILKMGEDFSLVTIKRTLSEMVSEKLLEIEGNTYTLLDTEKLILENKEAPGHDKKEAQMILNHKDAFNFIHENKSHFKILTRKNLEELHALLVKDLSVGLGLRSKPVGVTGSIYKPLDNIHQISEAVSKFSAAVDRTQTPFARA
;
A
#
# COMPACT_ATOMS: atom_id res chain seq x y z
N MET A 1 11.30 2.98 -17.76
CA MET A 1 10.39 4.07 -17.37
C MET A 1 9.02 3.76 -17.92
N THR A 2 8.12 3.30 -17.06
CA THR A 2 6.74 2.99 -17.40
C THR A 2 6.03 4.28 -17.82
N LYS A 3 5.41 4.29 -19.01
CA LYS A 3 4.67 5.47 -19.50
C LYS A 3 3.39 5.60 -18.68
N ILE A 4 3.32 6.67 -17.88
CA ILE A 4 2.11 7.11 -17.17
C ILE A 4 0.98 7.25 -18.19
N ASN A 5 -0.20 6.67 -17.93
CA ASN A 5 -1.34 6.75 -18.85
C ASN A 5 -1.95 8.19 -18.86
N PRO A 6 -2.72 8.59 -19.89
CA PRO A 6 -3.24 9.95 -19.98
C PRO A 6 -4.11 10.39 -18.78
N LYS A 7 -4.84 9.47 -18.14
CA LYS A 7 -5.66 9.78 -16.95
C LYS A 7 -4.77 10.05 -15.73
N GLN A 8 -3.76 9.21 -15.52
CA GLN A 8 -2.77 9.38 -14.47
C GLN A 8 -1.94 10.64 -14.67
N GLN A 9 -1.53 10.96 -15.91
CA GLN A 9 -0.82 12.20 -16.22
C GLN A 9 -1.63 13.44 -15.84
N LYS A 10 -2.94 13.45 -16.15
CA LYS A 10 -3.84 14.56 -15.78
C LYS A 10 -4.02 14.67 -14.28
N ILE A 11 -4.24 13.55 -13.58
CA ILE A 11 -4.35 13.54 -12.11
C ILE A 11 -3.06 14.05 -11.48
N ILE A 12 -1.90 13.53 -11.89
CA ILE A 12 -0.58 13.98 -11.40
C ILE A 12 -0.36 15.46 -11.67
N GLY A 13 -0.69 15.93 -12.89
CA GLY A 13 -0.54 17.34 -13.28
C GLY A 13 -1.22 18.28 -12.29
N ILE A 14 -2.43 17.94 -11.81
CA ILE A 14 -3.15 18.75 -10.83
C ILE A 14 -2.42 18.82 -9.48
N PHE A 15 -1.88 17.70 -9.00
CA PHE A 15 -1.13 17.69 -7.74
C PHE A 15 0.23 18.41 -7.87
N LEU A 16 0.84 18.41 -9.06
CA LEU A 16 2.05 19.19 -9.33
C LEU A 16 1.78 20.70 -9.39
N GLU A 17 0.66 21.12 -9.98
CA GLU A 17 0.28 22.54 -10.08
C GLU A 17 -0.24 23.12 -8.77
N ARG A 18 -1.01 22.34 -8.00
CA ARG A 18 -1.75 22.83 -6.82
C ARG A 18 -1.16 22.39 -5.49
N GLY A 19 -0.12 21.56 -5.52
CA GLY A 19 0.48 20.96 -4.33
C GLY A 19 -0.43 19.89 -3.71
N VAL A 20 -0.27 19.68 -2.40
CA VAL A 20 -1.04 18.66 -1.66
C VAL A 20 -2.48 19.14 -1.47
N ILE A 21 -3.39 18.55 -2.23
CA ILE A 21 -4.83 18.82 -2.17
C ILE A 21 -5.62 17.54 -1.86
N SER A 22 -6.88 17.66 -1.43
CA SER A 22 -7.70 16.47 -1.19
C SER A 22 -8.16 15.82 -2.51
N SER A 23 -8.59 14.56 -2.45
CA SER A 23 -9.17 13.88 -3.63
C SER A 23 -10.44 14.57 -4.15
N SER A 24 -11.20 15.25 -3.28
CA SER A 24 -12.37 16.06 -3.67
C SER A 24 -11.95 17.35 -4.36
N ASP A 25 -10.90 18.02 -3.90
CA ASP A 25 -10.39 19.22 -4.57
C ASP A 25 -9.78 18.86 -5.94
N ALA A 26 -9.13 17.70 -6.04
CA ALA A 26 -8.64 17.16 -7.30
C ALA A 26 -9.81 16.86 -8.25
N HIS A 27 -10.90 16.26 -7.74
CA HIS A 27 -12.11 16.02 -8.52
C HIS A 27 -12.74 17.30 -9.07
N ASP A 28 -12.90 18.32 -8.23
CA ASP A 28 -13.47 19.60 -8.63
C ASP A 28 -12.58 20.34 -9.64
N ALA A 29 -11.25 20.18 -9.54
CA ALA A 29 -10.30 20.70 -10.51
C ALA A 29 -10.41 19.99 -11.86
N ILE A 30 -10.57 18.66 -11.87
CA ILE A 30 -10.76 17.86 -13.09
C ILE A 30 -12.07 18.20 -13.80
N LEU A 31 -13.17 18.35 -13.05
CA LEU A 31 -14.45 18.79 -13.59
C LEU A 31 -14.36 20.17 -14.26
N LYS A 32 -13.62 21.10 -13.64
CA LYS A 32 -13.38 22.44 -14.21
C LYS A 32 -12.53 22.42 -15.48
N MET A 33 -11.73 21.37 -15.70
CA MET A 33 -10.95 21.15 -16.92
C MET A 33 -11.75 20.46 -18.03
N GLY A 34 -13.05 20.20 -17.82
CA GLY A 34 -13.94 19.57 -18.80
C GLY A 34 -13.84 18.05 -18.87
N GLU A 35 -13.20 17.42 -17.89
CA GLU A 35 -13.05 15.96 -17.80
C GLU A 35 -14.03 15.39 -16.77
N ASP A 36 -14.76 14.35 -17.15
CA ASP A 36 -15.72 13.67 -16.27
C ASP A 36 -15.09 12.43 -15.63
N PHE A 37 -14.23 12.64 -14.63
CA PHE A 37 -13.75 11.55 -13.78
C PHE A 37 -14.51 11.57 -12.47
N SER A 38 -15.09 10.43 -12.10
CA SER A 38 -15.69 10.29 -10.77
C SER A 38 -14.64 10.39 -9.67
N LEU A 39 -15.04 10.90 -8.50
CA LEU A 39 -14.20 10.93 -7.29
C LEU A 39 -13.63 9.54 -6.93
N VAL A 40 -14.40 8.48 -7.20
CA VAL A 40 -13.98 7.09 -6.99
C VAL A 40 -12.82 6.74 -7.93
N THR A 41 -12.88 7.17 -9.19
CA THR A 41 -11.81 6.94 -10.17
C THR A 41 -10.52 7.60 -9.73
N ILE A 42 -10.57 8.84 -9.26
CA ILE A 42 -9.38 9.58 -8.81
C ILE A 42 -8.75 8.90 -7.60
N LYS A 43 -9.56 8.52 -6.61
CA LYS A 43 -9.09 7.80 -5.42
C LYS A 43 -8.44 6.47 -5.79
N ARG A 44 -9.05 5.72 -6.71
CA ARG A 44 -8.53 4.46 -7.22
C ARG A 44 -7.18 4.66 -7.90
N THR A 45 -7.10 5.57 -8.87
CA THR A 45 -5.86 5.84 -9.61
C THR A 45 -4.72 6.28 -8.70
N LEU A 46 -4.99 7.13 -7.71
CA LEU A 46 -3.98 7.54 -6.73
C LEU A 46 -3.50 6.36 -5.87
N SER A 47 -4.42 5.49 -5.46
CA SER A 47 -4.08 4.30 -4.66
C SER A 47 -3.27 3.29 -5.47
N GLU A 48 -3.61 3.09 -6.74
CA GLU A 48 -2.89 2.21 -7.68
C GLU A 48 -1.45 2.71 -7.88
N MET A 49 -1.27 4.01 -8.14
CA MET A 49 0.06 4.58 -8.33
C MET A 49 0.96 4.49 -7.10
N VAL A 50 0.38 4.63 -5.90
CA VAL A 50 1.13 4.45 -4.64
C VAL A 50 1.47 2.98 -4.44
N SER A 51 0.50 2.09 -4.67
CA SER A 51 0.70 0.64 -4.53
C SER A 51 1.79 0.13 -5.45
N GLU A 52 1.80 0.54 -6.71
CA GLU A 52 2.81 0.09 -7.68
C GLU A 52 4.22 0.49 -7.30
N LYS A 53 4.43 1.72 -6.86
CA LYS A 53 5.75 2.20 -6.48
C LYS A 53 6.29 1.48 -5.25
N LEU A 54 5.40 1.07 -4.34
CA LEU A 54 5.74 0.23 -3.19
C LEU A 54 6.10 -1.18 -3.64
N LEU A 55 5.32 -1.76 -4.56
CA LEU A 55 5.56 -3.10 -5.08
C LEU A 55 6.87 -3.19 -5.87
N GLU A 56 7.24 -2.16 -6.65
CA GLU A 56 8.54 -2.07 -7.34
C GLU A 56 9.70 -2.11 -6.34
N ILE A 57 9.57 -1.43 -5.19
CA ILE A 57 10.57 -1.45 -4.11
C ILE A 57 10.67 -2.84 -3.47
N GLU A 58 9.57 -3.58 -3.40
CA GLU A 58 9.52 -4.98 -2.95
C GLU A 58 10.00 -5.97 -4.02
N GLY A 59 10.41 -5.48 -5.20
CA GLY A 59 10.97 -6.27 -6.29
C GLY A 59 9.94 -6.82 -7.28
N ASN A 60 8.70 -6.32 -7.24
CA ASN A 60 7.69 -6.64 -8.26
C ASN A 60 8.01 -5.96 -9.58
N THR A 61 7.88 -6.70 -10.67
CA THR A 61 8.23 -6.27 -12.03
C THR A 61 7.02 -5.90 -12.89
N TYR A 62 5.79 -6.02 -12.38
CA TYR A 62 4.60 -5.61 -13.10
C TYR A 62 4.66 -4.12 -13.48
N THR A 63 4.27 -3.82 -14.72
CA THR A 63 4.10 -2.44 -15.13
C THR A 63 2.80 -1.86 -14.58
N LEU A 64 2.68 -0.53 -14.62
CA LEU A 64 1.45 0.22 -14.31
C LEU A 64 0.24 -0.27 -15.11
N LEU A 65 0.43 -0.53 -16.40
CA LEU A 65 -0.64 -1.03 -17.27
C LEU A 65 -1.00 -2.48 -16.95
N ASP A 66 -0.01 -3.31 -16.66
CA ASP A 66 -0.23 -4.70 -16.28
C ASP A 66 -0.93 -4.80 -14.92
N THR A 67 -0.56 -3.93 -13.98
CA THR A 67 -1.19 -3.81 -12.65
C THR A 67 -2.63 -3.32 -12.77
N GLU A 68 -2.88 -2.25 -13.52
CA GLU A 68 -4.25 -1.75 -13.78
C GLU A 68 -5.12 -2.86 -14.38
N LYS A 69 -4.61 -3.57 -15.38
CA LYS A 69 -5.31 -4.68 -16.03
C LYS A 69 -5.58 -5.85 -15.10
N LEU A 70 -4.60 -6.22 -14.26
CA LEU A 70 -4.77 -7.26 -13.26
C LEU A 70 -5.85 -6.85 -12.24
N ILE A 71 -5.83 -5.61 -11.74
CA ILE A 71 -6.77 -5.12 -10.72
C ILE A 71 -8.21 -5.02 -11.25
N LEU A 72 -8.38 -4.53 -12.49
CA LEU A 72 -9.68 -4.25 -13.10
C LEU A 72 -10.30 -5.46 -13.83
N GLU A 73 -9.49 -6.23 -14.54
CA GLU A 73 -9.95 -7.32 -15.41
C GLU A 73 -9.58 -8.70 -14.86
N ASN A 74 -8.84 -8.77 -13.74
CA ASN A 74 -8.29 -10.01 -13.19
C ASN A 74 -7.46 -10.81 -14.22
N LYS A 75 -6.73 -10.08 -15.08
CA LYS A 75 -5.95 -10.64 -16.18
C LYS A 75 -4.46 -10.47 -15.93
N GLU A 76 -3.79 -11.58 -15.65
CA GLU A 76 -2.34 -11.66 -15.45
C GLU A 76 -1.57 -11.27 -16.71
N ALA A 77 -0.44 -10.60 -16.52
CA ALA A 77 0.48 -10.27 -17.59
C ALA A 77 1.40 -11.46 -17.90
N PRO A 78 1.66 -11.76 -19.19
CA PRO A 78 2.54 -12.86 -19.56
C PRO A 78 3.99 -12.57 -19.17
N GLY A 79 4.73 -13.61 -18.76
CA GLY A 79 6.17 -13.49 -18.48
C GLY A 79 6.53 -13.10 -17.04
N HIS A 80 5.55 -12.90 -16.16
CA HIS A 80 5.77 -12.63 -14.73
C HIS A 80 5.57 -13.87 -13.86
N ASP A 81 6.17 -13.89 -12.67
CA ASP A 81 5.88 -14.93 -11.67
C ASP A 81 4.44 -14.74 -11.15
N LYS A 82 3.72 -15.84 -10.95
CA LYS A 82 2.39 -15.84 -10.33
C LYS A 82 2.39 -15.17 -8.95
N LYS A 83 3.49 -15.28 -8.21
CA LYS A 83 3.63 -14.61 -6.90
C LYS A 83 3.55 -13.10 -7.00
N GLU A 84 4.05 -12.50 -8.09
CA GLU A 84 3.99 -11.05 -8.29
C GLU A 84 2.54 -10.59 -8.50
N ALA A 85 1.77 -11.33 -9.29
CA ALA A 85 0.34 -11.08 -9.48
C ALA A 85 -0.42 -11.23 -8.15
N GLN A 86 -0.13 -12.29 -7.40
CA GLN A 86 -0.74 -12.53 -6.10
C GLN A 86 -0.42 -11.42 -5.10
N MET A 87 0.82 -10.91 -5.09
CA MET A 87 1.21 -9.79 -4.23
C MET A 87 0.41 -8.53 -4.54
N ILE A 88 0.22 -8.20 -5.83
CA ILE A 88 -0.63 -7.06 -6.23
C ILE A 88 -2.07 -7.21 -5.71
N LEU A 89 -2.67 -8.39 -5.91
CA LEU A 89 -4.04 -8.66 -5.47
C LEU A 89 -4.14 -8.61 -3.94
N ASN A 90 -3.15 -9.13 -3.22
CA ASN A 90 -3.09 -9.05 -1.76
C ASN A 90 -3.00 -7.61 -1.27
N HIS A 91 -2.20 -6.75 -1.91
CA HIS A 91 -2.09 -5.33 -1.54
C HIS A 91 -3.40 -4.58 -1.82
N LYS A 92 -4.07 -4.87 -2.93
CA LYS A 92 -5.42 -4.35 -3.23
C LYS A 92 -6.40 -4.75 -2.13
N ASP A 93 -6.42 -6.02 -1.75
CA ASP A 93 -7.32 -6.54 -0.71
C ASP A 93 -6.99 -5.94 0.67
N ALA A 94 -5.71 -5.81 1.01
CA ALA A 94 -5.25 -5.17 2.24
C ALA A 94 -5.66 -3.68 2.31
N PHE A 95 -5.54 -2.94 1.20
CA PHE A 95 -5.99 -1.56 1.12
C PHE A 95 -7.51 -1.44 1.34
N ASN A 96 -8.29 -2.27 0.65
CA ASN A 96 -9.75 -2.30 0.81
C ASN A 96 -10.14 -2.65 2.25
N PHE A 97 -9.47 -3.64 2.84
CA PHE A 97 -9.70 -4.05 4.22
C PHE A 97 -9.50 -2.89 5.21
N ILE A 98 -8.40 -2.14 5.10
CA ILE A 98 -8.18 -0.95 5.95
C ILE A 98 -9.24 0.11 5.68
N HIS A 99 -9.60 0.34 4.41
CA HIS A 99 -10.54 1.38 4.02
C HIS A 99 -11.96 1.12 4.55
N GLU A 100 -12.41 -0.14 4.51
CA GLU A 100 -13.72 -0.57 4.98
C GLU A 100 -13.76 -0.64 6.52
N ASN A 101 -12.63 -0.93 7.16
CA ASN A 101 -12.53 -1.13 8.60
C ASN A 101 -11.75 -0.01 9.32
N LYS A 102 -11.89 1.24 8.88
CA LYS A 102 -11.11 2.39 9.42
C LYS A 102 -11.12 2.49 10.95
N SER A 103 -12.26 2.23 11.60
CA SER A 103 -12.38 2.26 13.06
C SER A 103 -11.51 1.20 13.75
N HIS A 104 -11.37 0.02 13.15
CA HIS A 104 -10.54 -1.09 13.63
C HIS A 104 -9.05 -0.76 13.64
N PHE A 105 -8.61 0.11 12.73
CA PHE A 105 -7.22 0.56 12.58
C PHE A 105 -6.93 1.91 13.23
N LYS A 106 -7.90 2.55 13.91
CA LYS A 106 -7.66 3.80 14.65
C LYS A 106 -6.65 3.63 15.77
N ILE A 107 -6.67 2.47 16.43
CA ILE A 107 -5.71 2.07 17.45
C ILE A 107 -4.95 0.87 16.88
N LEU A 108 -3.64 0.99 16.74
CA LEU A 108 -2.83 -0.13 16.25
C LEU A 108 -2.66 -1.15 17.36
N THR A 109 -3.06 -2.39 17.09
CA THR A 109 -2.92 -3.51 18.03
C THR A 109 -2.15 -4.62 17.34
N ARG A 110 -1.51 -5.50 18.12
CA ARG A 110 -0.87 -6.68 17.55
C ARG A 110 -1.83 -7.47 16.64
N LYS A 111 -3.08 -7.63 17.09
CA LYS A 111 -4.10 -8.40 16.37
C LYS A 111 -4.40 -7.80 14.99
N ASN A 112 -4.71 -6.50 14.91
CA ASN A 112 -5.05 -5.90 13.61
C ASN A 112 -3.84 -5.79 12.66
N LEU A 113 -2.61 -5.70 13.19
CA LEU A 113 -1.39 -5.79 12.39
C LEU A 113 -1.18 -7.20 11.84
N GLU A 114 -1.39 -8.25 12.65
CA GLU A 114 -1.30 -9.64 12.20
C GLU A 114 -2.39 -10.00 11.19
N GLU A 115 -3.61 -9.46 11.34
CA GLU A 115 -4.71 -9.60 10.36
C GLU A 115 -4.35 -8.95 9.02
N LEU A 116 -3.82 -7.72 9.04
CA LEU A 116 -3.38 -7.04 7.83
C LEU A 116 -2.23 -7.81 7.14
N HIS A 117 -1.25 -8.27 7.93
CA HIS A 117 -0.15 -9.08 7.40
C HIS A 117 -0.66 -10.38 6.75
N ALA A 118 -1.66 -11.03 7.35
CA ALA A 118 -2.25 -12.25 6.77
C ALA A 118 -2.86 -12.02 5.38
N LEU A 119 -3.44 -10.83 5.13
CA LEU A 119 -3.91 -10.46 3.79
C LEU A 119 -2.76 -10.22 2.83
N LEU A 120 -1.74 -9.47 3.26
CA LEU A 120 -0.57 -9.13 2.42
C LEU A 120 0.17 -10.38 1.93
N VAL A 121 0.28 -11.41 2.77
CA VAL A 121 1.08 -12.61 2.46
C VAL A 121 0.26 -13.83 2.04
N LYS A 122 -1.05 -13.66 1.85
CA LYS A 122 -1.96 -14.72 1.44
C LYS A 122 -1.43 -15.44 0.19
N ASP A 123 -1.40 -16.76 0.23
CA ASP A 123 -0.94 -17.61 -0.88
C ASP A 123 0.54 -17.39 -1.33
N LEU A 124 1.36 -16.67 -0.56
CA LEU A 124 2.78 -16.41 -0.86
C LEU A 124 3.77 -17.31 -0.09
N SER A 125 3.28 -18.35 0.61
CA SER A 125 4.10 -19.27 1.43
C SER A 125 4.91 -18.58 2.54
N VAL A 126 4.37 -17.49 3.10
CA VAL A 126 4.96 -16.78 4.24
C VAL A 126 4.22 -17.15 5.52
N GLY A 127 4.95 -17.31 6.63
CA GLY A 127 4.35 -17.61 7.93
C GLY A 127 3.55 -16.44 8.50
N LEU A 128 2.54 -16.74 9.31
CA LEU A 128 1.73 -15.76 10.03
C LEU A 128 2.24 -15.50 11.44
N GLY A 129 1.84 -14.36 12.00
CA GLY A 129 2.26 -13.92 13.33
C GLY A 129 3.69 -13.38 13.35
N LEU A 130 4.22 -13.19 14.56
CA LEU A 130 5.58 -12.70 14.75
C LEU A 130 6.61 -13.78 14.41
N ARG A 131 7.73 -13.39 13.76
CA ARG A 131 8.79 -14.34 13.43
C ARG A 131 9.41 -14.97 14.68
N SER A 132 9.75 -16.26 14.58
CA SER A 132 10.41 -17.02 15.65
C SER A 132 11.90 -17.27 15.39
N LYS A 133 12.36 -17.15 14.14
CA LYS A 133 13.75 -17.38 13.72
C LYS A 133 14.47 -16.06 13.44
N PRO A 134 15.76 -15.92 13.78
CA PRO A 134 16.55 -14.74 13.45
C PRO A 134 16.70 -14.56 11.93
N VAL A 135 16.75 -13.30 11.49
CA VAL A 135 16.93 -12.91 10.09
C VAL A 135 17.87 -11.70 10.00
N GLY A 136 18.47 -11.49 8.83
CA GLY A 136 19.22 -10.27 8.49
C GLY A 136 18.53 -9.51 7.36
N VAL A 137 18.90 -8.24 7.17
CA VAL A 137 18.51 -7.44 6.00
C VAL A 137 19.71 -7.36 5.08
N THR A 138 19.64 -8.03 3.94
CA THR A 138 20.72 -8.03 2.95
C THR A 138 21.09 -6.61 2.54
N GLY A 139 22.39 -6.32 2.50
CA GLY A 139 22.89 -4.97 2.16
C GLY A 139 22.85 -3.96 3.32
N SER A 140 22.55 -4.40 4.55
CA SER A 140 22.55 -3.54 5.74
C SER A 140 23.29 -4.19 6.91
N ILE A 141 23.94 -3.35 7.74
CA ILE A 141 24.50 -3.78 9.04
C ILE A 141 23.42 -3.89 10.14
N TYR A 142 22.19 -3.46 9.84
CA TYR A 142 21.09 -3.53 10.78
C TYR A 142 20.77 -4.98 11.13
N LYS A 143 20.69 -5.26 12.43
CA LYS A 143 20.29 -6.56 12.96
C LYS A 143 18.88 -6.47 13.55
N PRO A 144 17.87 -7.09 12.91
CA PRO A 144 16.51 -7.15 13.45
C PRO A 144 16.45 -7.87 14.81
N LEU A 145 15.46 -7.52 15.63
CA LEU A 145 15.22 -8.10 16.97
C LEU A 145 15.22 -9.63 16.95
N ASP A 146 15.96 -10.28 17.84
CA ASP A 146 16.37 -11.67 17.65
C ASP A 146 15.22 -12.68 17.81
N ASN A 147 14.32 -12.47 18.77
CA ASN A 147 13.30 -13.45 19.16
C ASN A 147 11.88 -12.87 19.27
N ILE A 148 10.89 -13.78 19.34
CA ILE A 148 9.47 -13.44 19.38
C ILE A 148 9.07 -12.54 20.56
N HIS A 149 9.72 -12.68 21.72
CA HIS A 149 9.40 -11.88 22.91
C HIS A 149 9.85 -10.43 22.73
N GLN A 150 11.05 -10.21 22.21
CA GLN A 150 11.54 -8.87 21.88
C GLN A 150 10.67 -8.19 20.83
N ILE A 151 10.29 -8.93 19.78
CA ILE A 151 9.41 -8.40 18.73
C ILE A 151 8.04 -8.05 19.33
N SER A 152 7.46 -8.93 20.16
CA SER A 152 6.16 -8.67 20.79
C SER A 152 6.22 -7.43 21.68
N GLU A 153 7.27 -7.28 22.49
CA GLU A 153 7.47 -6.10 23.33
C GLU A 153 7.63 -4.83 22.48
N ALA A 154 8.41 -4.90 21.40
CA ALA A 154 8.61 -3.78 20.49
C ALA A 154 7.31 -3.36 19.79
N VAL A 155 6.48 -4.31 19.34
CA VAL A 155 5.16 -4.02 18.76
C VAL A 155 4.25 -3.33 19.79
N SER A 156 4.23 -3.81 21.04
CA SER A 156 3.46 -3.14 22.10
C SER A 156 3.93 -1.72 22.38
N LYS A 157 5.26 -1.50 22.44
CA LYS A 157 5.84 -0.16 22.61
C LYS A 157 5.54 0.75 21.42
N PHE A 158 5.63 0.22 20.21
CA PHE A 158 5.32 0.92 18.96
C PHE A 158 3.86 1.39 18.96
N SER A 159 2.90 0.49 19.19
CA SER A 159 1.48 0.83 19.30
C SER A 159 1.23 1.96 20.30
N ALA A 160 1.84 1.87 21.49
CA ALA A 160 1.67 2.89 22.52
C ALA A 160 2.34 4.24 22.16
N ALA A 161 3.40 4.23 21.34
CA ALA A 161 4.04 5.44 20.84
C ALA A 161 3.16 6.13 19.79
N VAL A 162 2.67 5.37 18.81
CA VAL A 162 1.78 5.85 17.75
C VAL A 162 0.52 6.52 18.32
N ASP A 163 -0.09 5.90 19.34
CA ASP A 163 -1.29 6.43 20.01
C ASP A 163 -1.05 7.78 20.72
N ARG A 164 0.16 7.97 21.27
CA ARG A 164 0.57 9.22 21.94
C ARG A 164 0.98 10.33 20.97
N THR A 165 1.29 10.00 19.71
CA THR A 165 1.70 10.98 18.72
C THR A 165 0.51 11.82 18.25
N GLN A 166 0.63 13.15 18.39
CA GLN A 166 -0.47 14.08 18.16
C GLN A 166 -0.68 14.44 16.68
N THR A 167 0.40 14.59 15.91
CA THR A 167 0.28 15.04 14.52
C THR A 167 0.16 13.85 13.58
N PRO A 168 -0.72 13.90 12.56
CA PRO A 168 -0.84 12.82 11.58
C PRO A 168 0.48 12.52 10.85
N PHE A 169 1.28 13.55 10.56
CA PHE A 169 2.56 13.40 9.87
C PHE A 169 3.65 12.75 10.72
N ALA A 170 3.70 12.99 12.02
CA ALA A 170 4.65 12.29 12.90
C ALA A 170 4.17 10.88 13.27
N ARG A 171 2.85 10.63 13.14
CA ARG A 171 2.25 9.33 13.35
C ARG A 171 2.47 8.40 12.16
N ALA A 172 2.48 8.95 10.94
CA ALA A 172 2.82 8.26 9.69
C ALA A 172 4.32 7.99 9.60
#